data_AF-A0A521VBT3-F1
#
_entry.id   AF-A0A521VBT3-F1
#
_cell.length_a   1.000
_cell.length_b   1.000
_cell.length_c   1.000
_cell.angle_alpha   90.00
_cell.angle_beta   90.00
_cell.angle_gamma   90.00
#
_symmetry.space_group_name_H-M   'P 1'
#
loop_
_entity.id
_entity.type
_entity.pdbx_description
1 polymer ?
#
loop_
_entity_poly.entity_id
_entity_poly.type
_entity_poly.pdbx_seq_one_letter_code
_entity_poly.pdbx_strand_id
1 'polypeptide(L)'
;MTAPIPIPRDPHATHEVINQPAPLEDYNLFARDLALNDALGFNLPPGRLEPARARLAALGGELGTREMFAAGASANRNVPVLHTHDRAGRRRDEIEYHPSYHQLMALLMRHGLHSGAWADGTRGAHVERAAAYLLFAEVENGTQCPATMTYGSVPAIRRDAALAAEWLPKILSREYDPRNVPARAKRSVLVGMGMTEKQGGSDVRANTTQALRAGAGEWRITGHKWFLSAPMCDAWLVLAQSPGGLSCFFM
;
A
#
# COMPACT_ATOMS: atom_id res chain seq x y z
N MET A 1 -46.38 22.21 33.51
CA MET A 1 -46.88 21.13 32.63
C MET A 1 -45.71 20.18 32.39
N THR A 2 -45.70 19.04 33.09
CA THR A 2 -44.70 17.98 32.91
C THR A 2 -44.97 17.29 31.57
N ALA A 3 -44.00 17.32 30.67
CA ALA A 3 -44.07 16.57 29.42
C ALA A 3 -44.22 15.06 29.74
N PRO A 4 -45.08 14.33 29.02
CA PRO A 4 -45.28 12.91 29.27
C PRO A 4 -43.99 12.14 28.96
N ILE A 5 -43.63 11.20 29.84
CA ILE A 5 -42.49 10.30 29.67
C ILE A 5 -42.75 9.44 28.43
N PRO A 6 -41.83 9.36 27.45
CA PRO A 6 -42.01 8.54 26.26
C PRO A 6 -42.12 7.06 26.68
N ILE A 7 -43.17 6.39 26.25
CA ILE A 7 -43.34 4.94 26.48
C ILE A 7 -42.33 4.20 25.60
N PRO A 8 -41.52 3.25 26.14
CA PRO A 8 -40.58 2.48 25.34
C PRO A 8 -41.31 1.72 24.22
N ARG A 9 -40.80 1.82 22.99
CA ARG A 9 -41.37 1.16 21.79
C ARG A 9 -41.14 -0.36 21.77
N ASP A 10 -40.40 -0.91 22.73
CA ASP A 10 -40.06 -2.32 22.88
C ASP A 10 -40.46 -2.80 24.30
N PRO A 11 -41.32 -3.82 24.45
CA PRO A 11 -41.80 -4.31 25.75
C PRO A 11 -40.69 -4.92 26.64
N HIS A 12 -39.49 -5.15 26.10
CA HIS A 12 -38.33 -5.64 26.83
C HIS A 12 -37.28 -4.56 27.12
N ALA A 13 -37.48 -3.32 26.66
CA ALA A 13 -36.53 -2.24 26.93
C ALA A 13 -36.55 -1.86 28.43
N THR A 14 -35.37 -1.92 29.07
CA THR A 14 -35.20 -1.57 30.50
C THR A 14 -34.79 -0.12 30.73
N HIS A 15 -34.23 0.54 29.71
CA HIS A 15 -33.77 1.93 29.76
C HIS A 15 -33.62 2.51 28.34
N GLU A 16 -33.54 3.83 28.24
CA GLU A 16 -33.14 4.53 27.02
C GLU A 16 -31.63 4.77 27.03
N VAL A 17 -30.97 4.52 25.89
CA VAL A 17 -29.54 4.82 25.73
C VAL A 17 -29.39 6.28 25.30
N ILE A 18 -29.04 7.13 26.26
CA ILE A 18 -28.84 8.57 26.06
C ILE A 18 -27.37 8.97 26.22
N ASN A 19 -27.03 10.19 25.79
CA ASN A 19 -25.68 10.77 25.93
C ASN A 19 -24.56 9.95 25.25
N GLN A 20 -24.84 9.38 24.08
CA GLN A 20 -23.83 8.72 23.25
C GLN A 20 -23.36 9.68 22.14
N PRO A 21 -22.05 9.95 22.00
CA PRO A 21 -21.55 10.72 20.89
C PRO A 21 -21.75 9.95 19.57
N ALA A 22 -22.04 10.68 18.50
CA ALA A 22 -22.02 10.10 17.16
C ALA A 22 -20.58 9.70 16.78
N PRO A 23 -20.38 8.65 15.98
CA PRO A 23 -19.06 8.32 15.45
C PRO A 23 -18.50 9.48 14.60
N LEU A 24 -17.18 9.64 14.61
CA LEU A 24 -16.50 10.62 13.79
C LEU A 24 -16.31 10.07 12.37
N GLU A 25 -17.30 10.30 11.52
CA GLU A 25 -17.35 9.81 10.14
C GLU A 25 -18.08 10.82 9.24
N ASP A 26 -18.02 10.61 7.92
CA ASP A 26 -18.67 11.45 6.91
C ASP A 26 -18.18 12.92 6.96
N TYR A 27 -16.87 13.11 7.12
CA TYR A 27 -16.20 14.42 7.10
C TYR A 27 -14.99 14.42 6.16
N ASN A 28 -14.52 15.59 5.76
CA ASN A 28 -13.34 15.69 4.90
C ASN A 28 -12.05 15.71 5.74
N LEU A 29 -11.22 14.67 5.61
CA LEU A 29 -9.98 14.53 6.39
C LEU A 29 -9.02 15.69 6.16
N PHE A 30 -8.92 16.19 4.92
CA PHE A 30 -8.02 17.29 4.57
C PHE A 30 -8.55 18.65 5.04
N ALA A 31 -9.85 18.92 4.86
CA ALA A 31 -10.40 20.25 5.13
C ALA A 31 -10.36 20.65 6.61
N ARG A 32 -10.22 19.67 7.52
CA ARG A 32 -10.13 19.89 8.97
C ARG A 32 -8.69 19.90 9.48
N ASP A 33 -7.70 19.54 8.67
CA ASP A 33 -6.30 19.54 9.05
C ASP A 33 -5.61 20.86 8.64
N LEU A 34 -5.69 21.84 9.52
CA LEU A 34 -5.05 23.16 9.33
C LEU A 34 -3.53 23.04 9.28
N ALA A 35 -2.93 22.15 10.07
CA ALA A 35 -1.48 22.00 10.13
C ALA A 35 -0.92 21.41 8.82
N LEU A 36 -1.60 20.42 8.25
CA LEU A 36 -1.25 19.89 6.93
C LEU A 36 -1.41 20.96 5.84
N ASN A 37 -2.46 21.77 5.94
CA ASN A 37 -2.72 22.86 5.01
C ASN A 37 -1.59 23.92 5.05
N ASP A 38 -1.17 24.34 6.24
CA ASP A 38 -0.04 25.26 6.44
C ASP A 38 1.28 24.65 5.97
N ALA A 39 1.52 23.37 6.26
CA ALA A 39 2.71 22.66 5.82
C ALA A 39 2.81 22.61 4.29
N LEU A 40 1.69 22.43 3.57
CA LEU A 40 1.66 22.52 2.12
C LEU A 40 2.00 23.93 1.64
N GLY A 41 1.45 24.96 2.29
CA GLY A 41 1.74 26.37 1.97
C GLY A 41 3.22 26.71 2.11
N PHE A 42 3.88 26.14 3.12
CA PHE A 42 5.31 26.32 3.33
C PHE A 42 6.18 25.55 2.34
N ASN A 43 5.81 24.31 2.00
CA ASN A 43 6.69 23.39 1.26
C ASN A 43 6.46 23.34 -0.26
N LEU A 44 5.27 23.72 -0.75
CA LEU A 44 4.96 23.65 -2.18
C LEU A 44 5.31 24.94 -2.92
N PRO A 45 5.75 24.85 -4.18
CA PRO A 45 5.91 26.04 -5.02
C PRO A 45 4.54 26.70 -5.30
N PRO A 46 4.47 28.03 -5.49
CA PRO A 46 3.20 28.76 -5.63
C PRO A 46 2.26 28.19 -6.70
N GLY A 47 2.79 27.79 -7.86
CA GLY A 47 1.99 27.22 -8.96
C GLY A 47 1.44 25.81 -8.71
N ARG A 48 1.81 25.17 -7.60
CA ARG A 48 1.39 23.80 -7.25
C ARG A 48 0.45 23.73 -6.05
N LEU A 49 0.45 24.75 -5.21
CA LEU A 49 -0.27 24.75 -3.93
C LEU A 49 -1.77 24.52 -4.11
N GLU A 50 -2.45 25.38 -4.86
CA GLU A 50 -3.91 25.28 -5.04
C GLU A 50 -4.36 24.00 -5.76
N PRO A 51 -3.70 23.56 -6.86
CA PRO A 51 -4.00 22.26 -7.46
C PRO A 51 -3.80 21.08 -6.49
N ALA A 52 -2.77 21.11 -5.66
CA ALA A 52 -2.54 20.07 -4.65
C ALA A 52 -3.63 20.09 -3.58
N ARG A 53 -4.03 21.26 -3.07
CA ARG A 53 -5.13 21.42 -2.12
C ARG A 53 -6.45 20.88 -2.66
N ALA A 54 -6.76 21.17 -3.92
CA ALA A 54 -7.97 20.66 -4.56
C ALA A 54 -7.97 19.12 -4.66
N ARG A 55 -6.84 18.52 -5.06
CA ARG A 55 -6.70 17.05 -5.13
C ARG A 55 -6.76 16.40 -3.75
N LEU A 56 -6.11 16.99 -2.75
CA LEU A 56 -6.12 16.50 -1.37
C LEU A 56 -7.50 16.65 -0.71
N ALA A 57 -8.22 17.73 -1.00
CA ALA A 57 -9.61 17.89 -0.55
C ALA A 57 -10.53 16.84 -1.17
N ALA A 58 -10.38 16.53 -2.47
CA ALA A 58 -11.15 15.47 -3.11
C ALA A 58 -10.84 14.10 -2.48
N LEU A 59 -9.55 13.78 -2.28
CA LEU A 59 -9.13 12.55 -1.61
C LEU A 59 -9.63 12.47 -0.16
N GLY A 60 -9.50 13.54 0.62
CA GLY A 60 -9.94 13.60 2.00
C GLY A 60 -11.46 13.45 2.15
N GLY A 61 -12.23 13.94 1.17
CA GLY A 61 -13.68 13.71 1.12
C GLY A 61 -14.05 12.27 0.81
N GLU A 62 -13.32 11.61 -0.10
CA GLU A 62 -13.52 10.19 -0.42
C GLU A 62 -13.14 9.29 0.76
N LEU A 63 -11.99 9.54 1.38
CA LEU A 63 -11.46 8.76 2.50
C LEU A 63 -12.28 8.89 3.79
N GLY A 64 -12.84 10.06 4.07
CA GLY A 64 -13.55 10.30 5.32
C GLY A 64 -15.01 9.84 5.34
N THR A 65 -15.46 9.12 4.32
CA THR A 65 -16.78 8.48 4.30
C THR A 65 -16.86 7.30 5.27
N ARG A 66 -18.04 7.06 5.84
CA ARG A 66 -18.34 5.85 6.63
C ARG A 66 -17.96 4.57 5.89
N GLU A 67 -18.19 4.52 4.57
CA GLU A 67 -17.86 3.36 3.75
C GLU A 67 -16.36 3.06 3.76
N MET A 68 -15.51 4.08 3.60
CA MET A 68 -14.06 3.88 3.61
C MET A 68 -13.54 3.50 5.00
N PHE A 69 -14.08 4.07 6.08
CA PHE A 69 -13.77 3.60 7.43
C PHE A 69 -14.18 2.13 7.65
N ALA A 70 -15.37 1.73 7.18
CA ALA A 70 -15.82 0.34 7.23
C ALA A 70 -14.92 -0.59 6.38
N ALA A 71 -14.46 -0.14 5.20
CA ALA A 71 -13.53 -0.89 4.36
C ALA A 71 -12.18 -1.10 5.06
N GLY A 72 -11.63 -0.05 5.70
CA GLY A 72 -10.40 -0.11 6.50
C GLY A 72 -10.52 -1.11 7.66
N ALA A 73 -11.61 -1.02 8.43
CA ALA A 73 -11.89 -1.96 9.50
C ALA A 73 -12.06 -3.41 8.99
N SER A 74 -12.74 -3.59 7.86
CA SER A 74 -12.99 -4.91 7.26
C SER A 74 -11.71 -5.56 6.73
N ALA A 75 -10.80 -4.78 6.13
CA ALA A 75 -9.51 -5.29 5.66
C ALA A 75 -8.62 -5.80 6.79
N ASN A 76 -8.75 -5.22 7.99
CA ASN A 76 -7.98 -5.61 9.17
C ASN A 76 -8.65 -6.75 9.96
N ARG A 77 -9.98 -6.76 10.05
CA ARG A 77 -10.72 -7.83 10.73
C ARG A 77 -10.64 -9.15 9.96
N ASN A 78 -10.65 -9.09 8.63
CA ASN A 78 -10.59 -10.25 7.75
C ASN A 78 -9.16 -10.44 7.23
N VAL A 79 -8.33 -11.10 8.03
CA VAL A 79 -6.91 -11.30 7.72
C VAL A 79 -6.70 -12.15 6.45
N PRO A 80 -5.62 -11.92 5.68
CA PRO A 80 -5.34 -12.70 4.48
C PRO A 80 -5.07 -14.17 4.78
N VAL A 81 -5.47 -15.06 3.87
CA VAL A 81 -5.33 -16.53 4.03
C VAL A 81 -4.33 -17.09 3.03
N LEU A 82 -3.36 -17.85 3.52
CA LEU A 82 -2.37 -18.55 2.69
C LEU A 82 -2.90 -19.91 2.23
N HIS A 83 -2.98 -20.07 0.90
CA HIS A 83 -3.28 -21.32 0.22
C HIS A 83 -2.01 -21.90 -0.38
N THR A 84 -1.31 -22.74 0.39
CA THR A 84 -0.07 -23.39 -0.09
C THR A 84 -0.33 -24.40 -1.20
N HIS A 85 -1.46 -25.11 -1.16
CA HIS A 85 -1.83 -26.16 -2.11
C HIS A 85 -3.29 -26.04 -2.55
N ASP A 86 -3.61 -26.59 -3.72
CA ASP A 86 -4.98 -26.77 -4.20
C ASP A 86 -5.65 -28.02 -3.59
N ARG A 87 -6.94 -28.21 -3.88
CA ARG A 87 -7.72 -29.39 -3.41
C ARG A 87 -7.18 -30.75 -3.87
N ALA A 88 -6.30 -30.76 -4.87
CA ALA A 88 -5.71 -31.96 -5.44
C ALA A 88 -4.26 -32.18 -4.96
N GLY A 89 -3.77 -31.36 -4.03
CA GLY A 89 -2.42 -31.46 -3.47
C GLY A 89 -1.32 -30.85 -4.34
N ARG A 90 -1.65 -30.06 -5.38
CA ARG A 90 -0.64 -29.33 -6.16
C ARG A 90 -0.32 -28.01 -5.49
N ARG A 91 0.97 -27.62 -5.49
CA ARG A 91 1.41 -26.35 -4.92
C ARG A 91 0.81 -25.16 -5.68
N ARG A 92 0.37 -24.14 -4.95
CA ARG A 92 -0.27 -22.92 -5.46
C ARG A 92 0.42 -21.65 -4.94
N ASP A 93 0.77 -21.63 -3.65
CA ASP A 93 1.43 -20.52 -2.96
C ASP A 93 0.72 -19.15 -3.14
N GLU A 94 -0.61 -19.14 -3.01
CA GLU A 94 -1.43 -17.92 -3.18
C GLU A 94 -1.96 -17.38 -1.86
N ILE A 95 -2.07 -16.05 -1.75
CA ILE A 95 -2.78 -15.39 -0.66
C ILE A 95 -4.12 -14.86 -1.14
N GLU A 96 -5.17 -15.24 -0.43
CA GLU A 96 -6.51 -14.66 -0.58
C GLU A 96 -6.67 -13.46 0.36
N TYR A 97 -7.10 -12.32 -0.19
CA TYR A 97 -7.41 -11.11 0.55
C TYR A 97 -8.91 -10.85 0.52
N HIS A 98 -9.43 -10.23 1.58
CA HIS A 98 -10.81 -9.76 1.61
C HIS A 98 -11.03 -8.66 0.54
N PRO A 99 -12.21 -8.56 -0.10
CA PRO A 99 -12.48 -7.54 -1.13
C PRO A 99 -12.18 -6.09 -0.73
N SER A 100 -12.31 -5.73 0.55
CA SER A 100 -11.98 -4.39 1.04
C SER A 100 -10.50 -4.05 0.89
N TYR A 101 -9.58 -5.02 0.98
CA TYR A 101 -8.16 -4.81 0.70
C TYR A 101 -7.97 -4.39 -0.77
N HIS A 102 -8.66 -5.06 -1.69
CA HIS A 102 -8.60 -4.74 -3.12
C HIS A 102 -9.21 -3.37 -3.45
N GLN A 103 -10.31 -3.01 -2.79
CA GLN A 103 -10.92 -1.67 -2.89
C GLN A 103 -9.94 -0.57 -2.46
N LEU A 104 -9.28 -0.74 -1.31
CA LEU A 104 -8.31 0.20 -0.77
C LEU A 104 -7.04 0.29 -1.63
N MET A 105 -6.52 -0.84 -2.12
CA MET A 105 -5.39 -0.85 -3.08
C MET A 105 -5.74 -0.12 -4.37
N ALA A 106 -6.95 -0.32 -4.92
CA ALA A 106 -7.41 0.39 -6.11
C ALA A 106 -7.50 1.90 -5.89
N LEU A 107 -8.05 2.33 -4.76
CA LEU A 107 -8.09 3.74 -4.35
C LEU A 107 -6.68 4.32 -4.26
N LEU A 108 -5.79 3.65 -3.52
CA LEU A 108 -4.41 4.07 -3.29
C LEU A 108 -3.65 4.25 -4.62
N MET A 109 -3.75 3.28 -5.53
CA MET A 109 -3.05 3.33 -6.82
C MET A 109 -3.66 4.36 -7.78
N ARG A 110 -4.98 4.55 -7.76
CA ARG A 110 -5.67 5.56 -8.58
C ARG A 110 -5.20 6.97 -8.23
N HIS A 111 -4.97 7.24 -6.95
CA HIS A 111 -4.36 8.49 -6.46
C HIS A 111 -2.83 8.53 -6.61
N GLY A 112 -2.23 7.47 -7.16
CA GLY A 112 -0.79 7.41 -7.48
C GLY A 112 0.11 7.35 -6.25
N LEU A 113 -0.38 6.86 -5.11
CA LEU A 113 0.39 6.88 -3.86
C LEU A 113 1.59 5.90 -3.84
N HIS A 114 1.57 4.91 -4.73
CA HIS A 114 2.66 3.94 -4.95
C HIS A 114 3.77 4.46 -5.86
N SER A 115 3.52 5.42 -6.75
CA SER A 115 4.54 5.81 -7.74
C SER A 115 4.34 7.17 -8.44
N GLY A 116 3.20 7.84 -8.23
CA GLY A 116 2.79 9.03 -8.98
C GLY A 116 3.77 10.21 -8.87
N ALA A 117 4.45 10.37 -7.72
CA ALA A 117 5.49 11.40 -7.59
C ALA A 117 6.69 11.17 -8.52
N TRP A 118 7.03 9.91 -8.80
CA TRP A 118 8.11 9.56 -9.74
C TRP A 118 7.73 9.75 -11.21
N ALA A 119 6.44 9.58 -11.53
CA ALA A 119 5.89 9.81 -12.87
C ALA A 119 5.78 11.31 -13.19
N ASP A 120 5.41 12.12 -12.18
CA ASP A 120 5.37 13.57 -12.29
C ASP A 120 6.79 14.17 -12.38
N GLY A 121 7.67 13.83 -11.44
CA GLY A 121 9.07 14.26 -11.45
C GLY A 121 9.31 15.76 -11.20
N THR A 122 8.25 16.58 -11.07
CA THR A 122 8.39 18.01 -10.78
C THR A 122 8.59 18.30 -9.29
N ARG A 123 9.15 19.47 -8.97
CA ARG A 123 9.36 19.92 -7.59
C ARG A 123 8.03 19.95 -6.83
N GLY A 124 8.02 19.36 -5.63
CA GLY A 124 6.83 19.26 -4.76
C GLY A 124 6.01 17.99 -4.92
N ALA A 125 6.29 17.13 -5.91
CA ALA A 125 5.49 15.91 -6.15
C ALA A 125 5.57 14.93 -4.98
N HIS A 126 6.75 14.82 -4.38
CA HIS A 126 6.96 14.00 -3.19
C HIS A 126 6.26 14.57 -1.95
N VAL A 127 6.18 15.91 -1.82
CA VAL A 127 5.46 16.58 -0.71
C VAL A 127 3.95 16.33 -0.83
N GLU A 128 3.42 16.50 -2.04
CA GLU A 128 2.00 16.22 -2.32
C GLU A 128 1.65 14.75 -2.09
N ARG A 129 2.50 13.83 -2.57
CA ARG A 129 2.35 12.39 -2.29
C ARG A 129 2.41 12.10 -0.79
N ALA A 130 3.30 12.74 -0.04
CA ALA A 130 3.38 12.55 1.41
C ALA A 130 2.11 13.02 2.13
N ALA A 131 1.57 14.19 1.77
CA ALA A 131 0.32 14.68 2.33
C ALA A 131 -0.86 13.73 2.06
N ALA A 132 -0.99 13.26 0.82
CA ALA A 132 -2.02 12.28 0.46
C ALA A 132 -1.83 10.93 1.19
N TYR A 133 -0.58 10.54 1.45
CA TYR A 133 -0.25 9.32 2.21
C TYR A 133 -0.66 9.43 3.68
N LEU A 134 -0.50 10.60 4.29
CA LEU A 134 -0.94 10.86 5.66
C LEU A 134 -2.46 10.72 5.79
N LEU A 135 -3.21 11.35 4.88
CA LEU A 135 -4.68 11.23 4.86
C LEU A 135 -5.12 9.76 4.73
N PHE A 136 -4.46 8.99 3.86
CA PHE A 136 -4.78 7.56 3.69
C PHE A 136 -4.51 6.75 4.96
N ALA A 137 -3.45 7.10 5.71
CA ALA A 137 -3.08 6.44 6.96
C ALA A 137 -4.10 6.65 8.09
N GLU A 138 -4.98 7.65 8.00
CA GLU A 138 -6.11 7.83 8.92
C GLU A 138 -7.20 6.77 8.73
N VAL A 139 -7.23 6.09 7.58
CA VAL A 139 -8.22 5.05 7.24
C VAL A 139 -7.62 3.65 7.36
N GLU A 140 -6.49 3.39 6.70
CA GLU A 140 -5.91 2.03 6.63
C GLU A 140 -4.42 2.05 6.28
N ASN A 141 -3.60 1.29 7.00
CA ASN A 141 -2.12 1.31 6.88
C ASN A 141 -1.52 0.01 6.29
N GLY A 142 -2.25 -1.10 6.26
CA GLY A 142 -1.78 -2.38 5.72
C GLY A 142 -1.52 -2.31 4.20
N THR A 143 -2.42 -1.70 3.44
CA THR A 143 -2.27 -1.46 1.99
C THR A 143 -1.15 -0.47 1.64
N GLN A 144 -0.72 0.34 2.61
CA GLN A 144 0.42 1.22 2.45
C GLN A 144 1.75 0.44 2.37
N CYS A 145 1.84 -0.77 2.92
CA CYS A 145 3.04 -1.60 2.83
C CYS A 145 3.50 -1.88 1.37
N PRO A 146 2.69 -2.54 0.51
CA PRO A 146 3.07 -2.76 -0.90
C PRO A 146 3.26 -1.46 -1.68
N ALA A 147 2.49 -0.42 -1.36
CA ALA A 147 2.63 0.89 -2.00
C ALA A 147 3.97 1.57 -1.69
N THR A 148 4.42 1.54 -0.43
CA THR A 148 5.71 2.10 -0.01
C THR A 148 6.87 1.31 -0.58
N MET A 149 6.78 -0.03 -0.61
CA MET A 149 7.80 -0.86 -1.26
C MET A 149 7.90 -0.56 -2.75
N THR A 150 6.76 -0.43 -3.44
CA THR A 150 6.72 -0.08 -4.86
C THR A 150 7.28 1.32 -5.11
N TYR A 151 6.95 2.29 -4.25
CA TYR A 151 7.51 3.64 -4.33
C TYR A 151 9.03 3.64 -4.12
N GLY A 152 9.52 2.87 -3.15
CA GLY A 152 10.94 2.76 -2.80
C GLY A 152 11.76 1.95 -3.81
N SER A 153 11.13 1.10 -4.63
CA SER A 153 11.85 0.29 -5.63
C SER A 153 12.27 1.09 -6.87
N VAL A 154 11.54 2.16 -7.21
CA VAL A 154 11.76 2.94 -8.44
C VAL A 154 13.21 3.44 -8.59
N PRO A 155 13.87 4.04 -7.58
CA PRO A 155 15.26 4.46 -7.70
C PRO A 155 16.24 3.31 -7.92
N ALA A 156 15.99 2.13 -7.33
CA ALA A 156 16.83 0.95 -7.51
C ALA A 156 16.68 0.38 -8.92
N ILE A 157 15.45 0.26 -9.41
CA ILE A 157 15.16 -0.22 -10.78
C ILE A 157 15.78 0.71 -11.83
N ARG A 158 15.75 2.03 -11.63
CA ARG A 158 16.38 3.02 -12.54
C ARG A 158 17.89 2.87 -12.69
N ARG A 159 18.58 2.09 -11.84
CA ARG A 159 20.02 1.83 -11.98
C ARG A 159 20.34 0.86 -13.12
N ASP A 160 19.35 0.10 -13.59
CA ASP A 160 19.48 -0.79 -14.75
C ASP A 160 18.53 -0.30 -15.86
N ALA A 161 19.10 0.13 -16.99
CA ALA A 161 18.33 0.72 -18.08
C ALA A 161 17.38 -0.26 -18.75
N ALA A 162 17.76 -1.55 -18.86
CA ALA A 162 16.92 -2.56 -19.48
C ALA A 162 15.74 -2.91 -18.56
N LEU A 163 16.02 -3.12 -17.27
CA LEU A 163 14.98 -3.37 -16.28
C LEU A 163 14.01 -2.18 -16.16
N ALA A 164 14.54 -0.96 -16.16
CA ALA A 164 13.73 0.25 -16.11
C ALA A 164 12.80 0.39 -17.32
N ALA A 165 13.30 0.12 -18.53
CA ALA A 165 12.51 0.18 -19.76
C ALA A 165 11.35 -0.84 -19.76
N GLU A 166 11.58 -2.03 -19.20
CA GLU A 166 10.58 -3.09 -19.13
C GLU A 166 9.54 -2.85 -18.02
N TRP A 167 9.98 -2.48 -16.80
CA TRP A 167 9.12 -2.53 -15.61
C TRP A 167 8.52 -1.19 -15.19
N LEU A 168 9.21 -0.07 -15.39
CA LEU A 168 8.69 1.23 -14.96
C LEU A 168 7.33 1.59 -15.59
N PRO A 169 7.05 1.33 -16.87
CA PRO A 169 5.74 1.63 -17.44
C PRO A 169 4.57 1.02 -16.64
N LYS A 170 4.73 -0.22 -16.14
CA LYS A 170 3.71 -0.90 -15.34
C LYS A 170 3.71 -0.47 -13.87
N ILE A 171 4.87 -0.15 -13.30
CA ILE A 171 5.01 0.37 -11.92
C ILE A 171 4.38 1.77 -11.80
N LEU A 172 4.54 2.61 -12.83
CA LEU A 172 4.00 3.97 -12.88
C LEU A 172 2.51 4.03 -13.25
N SER A 173 1.92 2.90 -13.66
CA SER A 173 0.48 2.79 -13.93
C SER A 173 -0.34 3.00 -12.66
N ARG A 174 -1.44 3.73 -12.77
CA ARG A 174 -2.38 4.04 -11.66
C ARG A 174 -3.55 3.06 -11.56
N GLU A 175 -3.56 2.04 -12.41
CA GLU A 175 -4.57 0.98 -12.34
C GLU A 175 -4.18 -0.05 -11.29
N TYR A 176 -5.15 -0.66 -10.63
CA TYR A 176 -4.91 -1.83 -9.78
C TYR A 176 -5.31 -3.12 -10.50
N ASP A 177 -4.38 -4.06 -10.57
CA ASP A 177 -4.57 -5.36 -11.21
C ASP A 177 -4.29 -6.49 -10.20
N PRO A 178 -5.33 -7.07 -9.57
CA PRO A 178 -5.15 -8.10 -8.53
C PRO A 178 -4.94 -9.51 -9.11
N ARG A 179 -4.97 -9.68 -10.44
CA ARG A 179 -4.93 -11.01 -11.06
C ARG A 179 -3.58 -11.69 -10.80
N ASN A 180 -3.62 -12.95 -10.37
CA ASN A 180 -2.45 -13.81 -10.25
C ASN A 180 -2.05 -14.37 -11.62
N VAL A 181 -1.48 -13.52 -12.47
CA VAL A 181 -1.01 -13.87 -13.82
C VAL A 181 0.39 -13.27 -14.03
N PRO A 182 1.19 -13.78 -14.98
CA PRO A 182 2.52 -13.24 -15.23
C PRO A 182 2.49 -11.72 -15.48
N ALA A 183 3.48 -11.00 -14.97
CA ALA A 183 3.57 -9.53 -15.04
C ALA A 183 3.32 -8.98 -16.44
N ARG A 184 3.78 -9.66 -17.51
CA ARG A 184 3.52 -9.29 -18.92
C ARG A 184 2.03 -9.16 -19.29
N ALA A 185 1.15 -9.93 -18.64
CA ALA A 185 -0.30 -9.93 -18.87
C ALA A 185 -1.07 -8.94 -17.96
N LYS A 186 -0.38 -8.26 -17.03
CA LYS A 186 -0.98 -7.28 -16.12
C LYS A 186 -0.90 -5.86 -16.67
N ARG A 187 -1.84 -5.01 -16.25
CA ARG A 187 -1.88 -3.57 -16.61
C ARG A 187 -1.03 -2.71 -15.68
N SER A 188 -0.76 -3.20 -14.48
CA SER A 188 0.11 -2.60 -13.48
C SER A 188 0.79 -3.68 -12.66
N VAL A 189 1.85 -3.29 -11.96
CA VAL A 189 2.60 -4.20 -11.09
C VAL A 189 3.00 -3.52 -9.79
N LEU A 190 3.15 -4.32 -8.73
CA LEU A 190 3.68 -3.91 -7.43
C LEU A 190 5.02 -4.62 -7.19
N VAL A 191 5.94 -3.95 -6.50
CA VAL A 191 7.26 -4.49 -6.20
C VAL A 191 7.44 -4.58 -4.69
N GLY A 192 7.71 -5.78 -4.20
CA GLY A 192 8.04 -6.06 -2.81
C GLY A 192 9.54 -5.98 -2.54
N MET A 193 9.92 -6.25 -1.30
CA MET A 193 11.32 -6.31 -0.91
C MET A 193 11.58 -7.50 0.02
N GLY A 194 12.64 -8.27 -0.29
CA GLY A 194 13.05 -9.46 0.45
C GLY A 194 14.47 -9.31 0.99
N MET A 195 14.62 -8.74 2.19
CA MET A 195 15.93 -8.48 2.81
C MET A 195 16.18 -9.42 3.96
N THR A 196 15.31 -9.36 4.97
CA THR A 196 15.47 -9.96 6.29
C THR A 196 15.51 -11.48 6.25
N GLU A 197 16.47 -12.05 6.97
CA GLU A 197 16.55 -13.48 7.23
C GLU A 197 16.47 -13.75 8.73
N LYS A 198 16.28 -15.02 9.11
CA LYS A 198 16.11 -15.46 10.50
C LYS A 198 17.21 -14.95 11.44
N GLN A 199 18.44 -14.88 10.95
CA GLN A 199 19.63 -14.47 11.69
C GLN A 199 19.78 -12.94 11.83
N GLY A 200 19.03 -12.13 11.06
CA GLY A 200 19.16 -10.68 11.14
C GLY A 200 18.34 -9.92 10.08
N GLY A 201 17.71 -8.83 10.52
CA GLY A 201 17.14 -7.81 9.64
C GLY A 201 18.01 -6.57 9.51
N SER A 202 18.69 -6.16 10.59
CA SER A 202 19.58 -4.99 10.59
C SER A 202 20.91 -5.30 9.91
N ASP A 203 21.54 -6.43 10.25
CA ASP A 203 22.77 -6.89 9.60
C ASP A 203 22.47 -7.75 8.38
N VAL A 204 22.11 -7.09 7.28
CA VAL A 204 21.84 -7.76 5.99
C VAL A 204 23.07 -8.41 5.37
N ARG A 205 24.29 -8.10 5.83
CA ARG A 205 25.52 -8.73 5.33
C ARG A 205 25.68 -10.15 5.87
N ALA A 206 25.03 -10.47 6.99
CA ALA A 206 24.93 -11.82 7.52
C ALA A 206 23.94 -12.72 6.76
N ASN A 207 23.31 -12.23 5.67
CA ASN A 207 22.41 -13.04 4.83
C ASN A 207 23.11 -14.29 4.29
N THR A 208 22.36 -15.38 4.23
CA THR A 208 22.80 -16.71 3.80
C THR A 208 22.14 -17.17 2.50
N THR A 209 21.10 -16.47 2.02
CA THR A 209 20.56 -16.68 0.68
C THR A 209 21.66 -16.51 -0.35
N GLN A 210 21.84 -17.50 -1.23
CA GLN A 210 22.89 -17.52 -2.25
C GLN A 210 22.32 -17.24 -3.63
N ALA A 211 23.09 -16.51 -4.45
CA ALA A 211 22.82 -16.30 -5.86
C ALA A 211 23.96 -16.89 -6.70
N LEU A 212 23.63 -17.89 -7.52
CA LEU A 212 24.55 -18.56 -8.44
C LEU A 212 24.20 -18.21 -9.88
N ARG A 213 25.19 -17.92 -10.71
CA ARG A 213 24.96 -17.67 -12.14
C ARG A 213 24.31 -18.90 -12.79
N ALA A 214 23.20 -18.69 -13.48
CA ALA A 214 22.43 -19.74 -14.14
C ALA A 214 22.44 -19.63 -15.68
N GLY A 215 22.94 -18.53 -16.23
CA GLY A 215 23.02 -18.29 -17.67
C GLY A 215 23.58 -16.90 -18.00
N ALA A 216 23.32 -16.44 -19.22
CA ALA A 216 23.68 -15.10 -19.67
C ALA A 216 22.76 -14.05 -19.04
N GLY A 217 23.10 -13.58 -17.84
CA GLY A 217 22.36 -12.56 -17.10
C GLY A 217 21.40 -13.09 -16.03
N GLU A 218 21.14 -14.40 -16.03
CA GLU A 218 20.24 -15.04 -15.07
C GLU A 218 20.97 -15.54 -13.81
N TRP A 219 20.28 -15.47 -12.68
CA TRP A 219 20.75 -15.93 -11.39
C TRP A 219 19.75 -16.88 -10.76
N ARG A 220 20.25 -18.02 -10.26
CA ARG A 220 19.48 -18.92 -9.40
C ARG A 220 19.68 -18.52 -7.96
N ILE A 221 18.59 -18.21 -7.28
CA ILE A 221 18.58 -17.82 -5.88
C ILE A 221 18.09 -18.99 -5.03
N THR A 222 18.78 -19.28 -3.92
CA THR A 222 18.38 -20.34 -2.98
C THR A 222 18.64 -19.89 -1.55
N GLY A 223 17.61 -19.95 -0.71
CA GLY A 223 17.63 -19.47 0.67
C GLY A 223 16.22 -19.26 1.21
N HIS A 224 16.08 -18.32 2.16
CA HIS A 224 14.80 -17.93 2.73
C HIS A 224 14.78 -16.43 3.00
N LYS A 225 13.58 -15.85 3.05
CA LYS A 225 13.33 -14.55 3.67
C LYS A 225 12.34 -14.73 4.80
N TRP A 226 12.68 -14.16 5.96
CA TRP A 226 11.95 -14.40 7.20
C TRP A 226 10.71 -13.51 7.31
N PHE A 227 10.83 -12.27 6.85
CA PHE A 227 9.71 -11.37 6.64
C PHE A 227 9.69 -10.97 5.16
N LEU A 228 8.61 -11.34 4.48
CA LEU A 228 8.35 -11.01 3.08
C LEU A 228 6.90 -10.54 2.96
N SER A 229 6.69 -9.26 3.25
CA SER A 229 5.36 -8.64 3.21
C SER A 229 4.82 -8.58 1.79
N ALA A 230 3.49 -8.53 1.67
CA ALA A 230 2.77 -8.50 0.39
C ALA A 230 3.30 -9.56 -0.60
N PRO A 231 3.21 -10.87 -0.27
CA PRO A 231 3.73 -11.95 -1.11
C PRO A 231 3.02 -12.09 -2.47
N MET A 232 1.96 -11.30 -2.73
CA MET A 232 1.28 -11.20 -4.03
C MET A 232 1.77 -10.00 -4.88
N CYS A 233 2.87 -9.33 -4.49
CA CYS A 233 3.59 -8.44 -5.41
C CYS A 233 4.05 -9.21 -6.65
N ASP A 234 4.38 -8.49 -7.72
CA ASP A 234 4.71 -9.11 -9.02
C ASP A 234 6.20 -9.38 -9.20
N ALA A 235 7.02 -8.72 -8.38
CA ALA A 235 8.47 -8.89 -8.31
C ALA A 235 8.99 -8.43 -6.94
N TRP A 236 10.22 -8.84 -6.60
CA TRP A 236 10.89 -8.46 -5.36
C TRP A 236 12.32 -7.99 -5.63
N LEU A 237 12.73 -6.94 -4.91
CA LEU A 237 14.14 -6.65 -4.69
C LEU A 237 14.66 -7.55 -3.57
N VAL A 238 15.50 -8.53 -3.91
CA VAL A 238 15.99 -9.57 -3.00
C VAL A 238 17.49 -9.42 -2.77
N LEU A 239 17.92 -9.41 -1.50
CA LEU A 239 19.35 -9.44 -1.15
C LEU A 239 19.86 -10.87 -1.05
N ALA A 240 20.93 -11.19 -1.76
CA ALA A 240 21.57 -12.51 -1.71
C ALA A 240 23.10 -12.39 -1.86
N GLN A 241 23.84 -13.37 -1.33
CA GLN A 241 25.29 -13.49 -1.47
C GLN A 241 25.63 -13.97 -2.88
N SER A 242 26.49 -13.22 -3.57
CA SER A 242 27.10 -13.61 -4.84
C SER A 242 28.62 -13.76 -4.67
N PRO A 243 29.37 -14.24 -5.68
CA PRO A 243 30.84 -14.30 -5.60
C PRO A 243 31.51 -12.96 -5.30
N GLY A 244 30.87 -11.82 -5.62
CA GLY A 244 31.36 -10.47 -5.31
C GLY A 244 30.88 -9.91 -3.96
N GLY A 245 30.21 -10.73 -3.15
CA GLY A 245 29.56 -10.33 -1.90
C GLY A 245 28.06 -10.06 -2.06
N LEU A 246 27.47 -9.46 -1.02
CA LEU A 246 26.04 -9.17 -0.95
C LEU A 246 25.61 -8.30 -2.13
N SER A 247 24.60 -8.75 -2.86
CA SER A 247 24.08 -8.11 -4.07
C SER A 247 22.55 -8.03 -4.02
N CYS A 248 21.99 -7.10 -4.80
CA CYS A 248 20.55 -6.94 -4.97
C CYS A 248 20.11 -7.57 -6.29
N PHE A 249 19.05 -8.36 -6.25
CA PHE A 249 18.48 -9.06 -7.40
C PHE A 249 17.02 -8.63 -7.57
N PHE A 250 16.60 -8.47 -8.82
CA PHE A 250 15.20 -8.32 -9.16
C PHE A 250 14.67 -9.71 -9.54
N MET A 251 13.74 -10.23 -8.73
CA MET A 251 13.19 -11.59 -8.82
C MET A 251 11.71 -11.57 -9.10
#